data_AF-S4PPA5-F1
#
_entry.id   AF-S4PPA5-F1
#
_cell.length_a   1.000
_cell.length_b   1.000
_cell.length_c   1.000
_cell.angle_alpha   90.00
_cell.angle_beta   90.00
_cell.angle_gamma   90.00
#
_symmetry.space_group_name_H-M   'P 1'
#
loop_
_entity.id
_entity.type
_entity.pdbx_description
1 polymer ?
#
loop_
_entity_poly.entity_id
_entity_poly.type
_entity_poly.pdbx_seq_one_letter_code
_entity_poly.pdbx_strand_id
1 'polypeptide(L)'
;MALFTNILSPAKIGITWTVFWYIAAAGIVYYLWFKNLIFQRVMYYSKELGLTQTDLAKMLPNLKQSQVVPDPTKRAIIAPILNFPLQGLDILNSKLTPMAKEKGIKPFR
;
A
#
# COMPACT_ATOMS: atom_id res chain seq x y z
N MET A 1 -29.00 17.75 -15.38
CA MET A 1 -28.25 18.46 -14.32
C MET A 1 -28.84 18.04 -12.99
N ALA A 2 -27.97 17.84 -11.98
CA ALA A 2 -28.32 17.68 -10.56
C ALA A 2 -29.09 16.41 -10.15
N LEU A 3 -28.42 15.25 -10.13
CA LEU A 3 -28.76 14.12 -9.27
C LEU A 3 -28.39 14.44 -7.81
N PHE A 4 -28.93 15.52 -7.25
CA PHE A 4 -28.89 15.77 -5.81
C PHE A 4 -30.17 15.18 -5.24
N THR A 5 -30.15 13.87 -5.01
CA THR A 5 -31.16 13.23 -4.17
C THR A 5 -31.23 13.99 -2.85
N ASN A 6 -32.43 14.10 -2.29
CA ASN A 6 -32.85 14.88 -1.10
C ASN A 6 -32.02 14.64 0.20
N ILE A 7 -30.94 13.85 0.11
CA ILE A 7 -29.92 13.54 1.11
C ILE A 7 -28.81 14.60 1.11
N LEU A 8 -28.57 15.29 -0.02
CA LEU A 8 -27.47 16.23 -0.22
C LEU A 8 -27.92 17.71 -0.27
N SER A 9 -28.93 18.11 0.51
CA SER A 9 -29.33 19.53 0.58
C SER A 9 -28.25 20.36 1.30
N PRO A 10 -27.58 21.33 0.66
CA PRO A 10 -26.50 22.11 1.28
C PRO A 10 -26.93 22.84 2.56
N ALA A 11 -28.21 23.22 2.66
CA ALA A 11 -28.79 23.87 3.84
C ALA A 11 -28.94 22.96 5.08
N LYS A 12 -28.92 21.62 4.92
CA LYS A 12 -28.94 20.64 6.02
C LYS A 12 -27.56 20.04 6.31
N ILE A 13 -26.61 20.27 5.40
CA ILE A 13 -25.24 19.81 5.48
C ILE A 13 -24.44 20.89 6.22
N GLY A 14 -24.47 20.84 7.55
CA GLY A 14 -23.72 21.76 8.39
C GLY A 14 -22.20 21.60 8.27
N ILE A 15 -21.45 22.55 8.85
CA ILE A 15 -19.98 22.57 8.91
C ILE A 15 -19.39 21.21 9.35
N THR A 16 -20.09 20.49 10.23
CA THR A 16 -19.73 19.15 10.70
C THR A 16 -19.54 18.13 9.56
N TRP A 17 -20.36 18.17 8.51
CA TRP A 17 -20.23 17.25 7.37
C TRP A 17 -19.01 17.58 6.50
N THR A 18 -18.73 18.86 6.29
CA THR A 18 -17.54 19.29 5.55
C THR A 18 -16.28 18.91 6.34
N VAL A 19 -16.27 19.14 7.66
CA VAL A 19 -15.19 18.72 8.57
C VAL A 19 -15.00 17.20 8.53
N PHE A 20 -16.08 16.42 8.52
CA PHE A 20 -16.01 14.97 8.35
C PHE A 20 -15.26 14.58 7.07
N TRP A 21 -15.59 15.18 5.92
CA TRP A 21 -14.90 14.88 4.67
C TRP A 21 -13.43 15.29 4.68
N TYR A 22 -13.07 16.40 5.34
CA TYR A 22 -11.66 16.77 5.51
C TYR A 22 -10.89 15.74 6.32
N ILE A 23 -11.45 15.27 7.44
CA ILE A 23 -10.83 14.23 8.27
C ILE A 23 -10.75 12.91 7.50
N ALA A 24 -11.82 12.53 6.80
CA ALA A 24 -11.85 11.33 5.97
C ALA A 24 -10.79 11.38 4.85
N ALA A 25 -10.68 12.50 4.14
CA ALA A 25 -9.67 12.70 3.11
C ALA A 25 -8.25 12.65 3.69
N ALA A 26 -8.00 13.31 4.81
CA ALA A 26 -6.71 13.26 5.50
C ALA A 26 -6.34 11.82 5.91
N GLY A 27 -7.32 11.06 6.42
CA GLY A 27 -7.14 9.64 6.77
C GLY A 27 -6.81 8.78 5.55
N ILE A 28 -7.49 9.00 4.42
CA ILE A 28 -7.22 8.28 3.16
C ILE A 28 -5.82 8.61 2.65
N VAL A 29 -5.43 9.88 2.63
CA VAL A 29 -4.10 10.32 2.19
C VAL A 29 -3.02 9.71 3.07
N TYR A 30 -3.19 9.77 4.40
CA TYR A 30 -2.26 9.16 5.35
C TYR A 30 -2.14 7.64 5.14
N TYR A 31 -3.26 6.95 4.97
CA TYR A 31 -3.28 5.50 4.72
C TYR A 31 -2.54 5.13 3.43
N LEU A 32 -2.79 5.86 2.33
CA LEU A 32 -2.11 5.62 1.05
C LEU A 32 -0.62 5.93 1.13
N TRP A 33 -0.24 6.99 1.84
CA TRP A 33 1.16 7.32 2.09
C TRP A 33 1.88 6.24 2.90
N PHE A 34 1.28 5.78 4.00
CA PHE A 34 1.82 4.71 4.82
C PHE A 34 1.99 3.41 4.01
N LYS A 35 0.95 3.04 3.25
CA LYS A 35 0.99 1.87 2.37
C LYS A 35 2.10 1.98 1.32
N ASN A 36 2.30 3.17 0.74
CA ASN A 36 3.40 3.44 -0.18
C ASN A 36 4.78 3.26 0.49
N LEU A 37 4.95 3.75 1.71
CA LEU A 37 6.21 3.63 2.46
C LEU A 37 6.57 2.16 2.69
N ILE A 38 5.62 1.34 3.17
CA ILE A 38 5.85 -0.11 3.36
C ILE A 38 6.14 -0.79 2.02
N PHE A 39 5.42 -0.43 0.96
CA PHE A 39 5.68 -0.93 -0.39
C PHE A 39 7.12 -0.65 -0.83
N GLN A 40 7.58 0.60 -0.72
CA GLN A 40 8.95 0.99 -1.07
C GLN A 40 10.00 0.23 -0.26
N ARG A 41 9.74 0.03 1.04
CA ARG A 41 10.62 -0.76 1.92
C ARG A 41 10.73 -2.22 1.47
N VAL A 42 9.61 -2.87 1.20
CA VAL A 42 9.57 -4.25 0.67
C VAL A 42 10.34 -4.32 -0.63
N MET A 43 10.12 -3.38 -1.55
CA MET A 43 10.80 -3.35 -2.85
C MET A 43 12.31 -3.13 -2.72
N TYR A 44 12.72 -2.23 -1.82
CA TYR A 44 14.12 -1.97 -1.53
C TYR A 44 14.82 -3.24 -1.01
N TYR A 45 14.29 -3.86 0.04
CA TYR A 45 14.91 -5.09 0.58
C TYR A 45 14.85 -6.24 -0.42
N SER A 46 13.76 -6.38 -1.18
CA SER A 46 13.65 -7.41 -2.20
C SER A 46 14.72 -7.24 -3.29
N LYS A 47 14.97 -6.00 -3.71
CA LYS A 47 16.00 -5.68 -4.70
C LYS A 47 17.41 -5.94 -4.18
N GLU A 48 17.72 -5.49 -2.97
CA GLU A 48 19.03 -5.73 -2.34
C GLU A 48 19.28 -7.22 -2.06
N LEU A 49 18.21 -7.99 -1.80
CA LEU A 49 18.28 -9.44 -1.64
C LEU A 49 18.32 -10.22 -2.97
N GLY A 50 18.17 -9.53 -4.12
CA GLY A 50 18.13 -10.14 -5.44
C GLY A 50 16.89 -11.01 -5.70
N LEU A 51 15.79 -10.75 -4.99
CA LEU A 51 14.56 -11.54 -5.09
C LEU A 51 13.74 -11.15 -6.32
N THR A 52 13.04 -12.13 -6.89
CA THR A 52 12.10 -11.92 -8.01
C THR A 52 10.65 -11.83 -7.53
N GLN A 53 9.75 -11.41 -8.42
CA GLN A 53 8.30 -11.44 -8.17
C GLN A 53 7.81 -12.83 -7.71
N THR A 54 8.36 -13.90 -8.29
CA THR A 54 8.00 -15.29 -7.97
C THR A 54 8.46 -15.69 -6.57
N ASP A 55 9.61 -15.19 -6.13
CA ASP A 55 10.13 -15.47 -4.78
C ASP A 55 9.29 -14.77 -3.72
N LEU A 56 8.87 -13.53 -3.99
CA LEU A 56 7.92 -12.81 -3.13
C LEU A 56 6.56 -13.50 -3.09
N ALA A 57 6.09 -14.04 -4.22
CA ALA A 57 4.84 -14.79 -4.27
C ALA A 57 4.87 -16.04 -3.38
N LYS A 58 5.99 -16.78 -3.37
CA LYS A 58 6.16 -17.97 -2.52
C LYS A 58 6.18 -17.64 -1.01
N MET A 59 6.56 -16.42 -0.64
CA MET A 59 6.62 -16.00 0.77
C MET A 59 5.23 -15.71 1.37
N LEU A 60 4.19 -15.61 0.54
CA LEU A 60 2.85 -15.19 0.92
C LEU A 60 1.90 -16.39 1.04
N PRO A 61 1.29 -16.63 2.22
CA PRO A 61 0.51 -17.85 2.46
C PRO A 61 -0.90 -17.87 1.82
N ASN A 62 -1.36 -16.78 1.21
CA ASN A 62 -2.74 -16.67 0.67
C ASN A 62 -2.81 -15.68 -0.50
N LEU A 63 -2.04 -15.92 -1.55
CA LEU A 63 -2.09 -15.12 -2.76
C LEU A 63 -3.33 -15.50 -3.58
N LYS A 64 -4.25 -14.55 -3.77
CA LYS A 64 -5.35 -14.75 -4.73
C LYS A 64 -4.75 -14.79 -6.14
N GLN A 65 -5.28 -15.63 -7.03
CA GLN A 65 -4.83 -15.71 -8.43
C GLN A 65 -4.89 -14.36 -9.18
N SER A 66 -5.81 -13.47 -8.79
CA SER A 66 -5.94 -12.13 -9.37
C SER A 66 -4.99 -11.09 -8.77
N GLN A 67 -4.27 -11.42 -7.69
CA GLN A 67 -3.38 -10.48 -7.03
C GLN A 67 -2.01 -10.49 -7.69
N VAL A 68 -1.64 -9.34 -8.25
CA VAL A 68 -0.32 -9.13 -8.83
C VAL A 68 0.65 -8.75 -7.70
N VAL A 69 1.61 -9.63 -7.44
CA VAL A 69 2.71 -9.38 -6.49
C VAL A 69 3.62 -8.28 -7.02
N PRO A 70 4.16 -7.39 -6.16
CA PRO A 70 5.16 -6.41 -6.58
C PRO A 70 6.37 -7.08 -7.24
N ASP A 71 6.84 -6.52 -8.36
CA ASP A 71 8.05 -6.97 -9.04
C ASP A 71 9.21 -6.00 -8.79
N PRO A 72 10.20 -6.34 -7.94
CA PRO A 72 11.34 -5.48 -7.60
C PRO A 72 12.28 -5.19 -8.77
N THR A 73 12.20 -5.98 -9.86
CA THR A 73 13.02 -5.79 -11.06
C THR A 73 12.44 -4.76 -12.01
N LYS A 74 11.15 -4.46 -11.90
CA LYS A 74 10.46 -3.47 -12.76
C LYS A 74 10.35 -2.13 -12.03
N ARG A 75 10.49 -1.04 -12.79
CA ARG A 75 10.04 0.28 -12.30
C ARG A 75 8.55 0.15 -11.99
N ALA A 76 8.15 0.49 -10.76
CA ALA A 76 6.75 0.56 -10.37
C ALA A 76 6.09 1.77 -11.06
N ILE A 77 5.81 1.66 -12.37
CA ILE A 77 5.25 2.76 -13.19
C ILE A 77 3.76 2.94 -12.91
N ILE A 78 3.06 1.88 -12.48
CA ILE A 78 1.66 1.90 -12.08
C ILE A 78 1.63 1.38 -10.66
N ALA A 79 1.33 2.27 -9.71
CA ALA A 79 1.37 2.01 -8.27
C ALA A 79 0.69 0.67 -7.90
N PRO A 80 1.45 -0.39 -7.55
CA PRO A 80 0.88 -1.64 -7.03
C PRO A 80 0.25 -1.42 -5.66
N ILE A 81 0.43 -0.23 -5.08
CA ILE A 81 -0.14 0.27 -3.83
C ILE A 81 -1.66 0.14 -3.83
N LEU A 82 -2.34 0.22 -4.98
CA LEU A 82 -3.80 0.02 -5.02
C LEU A 82 -4.18 -1.46 -5.17
N ASN A 83 -3.40 -2.23 -5.95
CA ASN A 83 -3.76 -3.59 -6.35
C ASN A 83 -3.26 -4.67 -5.38
N PHE A 84 -2.28 -4.36 -4.53
CA PHE A 84 -1.71 -5.31 -3.58
C PHE A 84 -2.13 -4.95 -2.14
N PRO A 85 -2.61 -5.91 -1.34
CA PRO A 85 -3.13 -5.64 0.00
C PRO A 85 -2.02 -5.28 0.99
N LEU A 86 -2.32 -4.40 1.94
CA LEU A 86 -1.36 -4.02 3.00
C LEU A 86 -0.91 -5.24 3.83
N GLN A 87 -1.81 -6.19 4.09
CA GLN A 87 -1.47 -7.42 4.81
C GLN A 87 -0.38 -8.24 4.11
N GLY A 88 -0.41 -8.31 2.77
CA GLY A 88 0.65 -8.95 2.00
C GLY A 88 1.97 -8.22 2.13
N LEU A 89 1.94 -6.88 2.09
CA LEU A 89 3.15 -6.06 2.28
C LEU A 89 3.74 -6.23 3.68
N ASP A 90 2.90 -6.33 4.70
CA ASP A 90 3.35 -6.49 6.08
C ASP A 90 3.99 -7.87 6.31
N ILE A 91 3.40 -8.94 5.77
CA ILE A 91 4.00 -10.28 5.78
C ILE A 91 5.36 -10.29 5.07
N LEU A 92 5.43 -9.69 3.88
CA LEU A 92 6.70 -9.57 3.16
C LEU A 92 7.71 -8.76 3.96
N ASN A 93 7.33 -7.62 4.51
CA ASN A 93 8.21 -6.78 5.31
C ASN A 93 8.74 -7.53 6.55
N SER A 94 7.89 -8.28 7.24
CA SER A 94 8.24 -9.10 8.40
C SER A 94 9.25 -10.20 8.07
N LYS A 95 9.20 -10.77 6.85
CA LYS A 95 10.17 -11.77 6.38
C LYS A 95 11.46 -11.15 5.82
N LEU A 96 11.33 -10.08 5.04
CA LEU A 96 12.47 -9.45 4.37
C LEU A 96 13.36 -8.67 5.33
N THR A 97 12.80 -8.03 6.36
CA THR A 97 13.57 -7.25 7.34
C THR A 97 14.64 -8.09 8.08
N PRO A 98 14.32 -9.27 8.66
CA PRO A 98 15.34 -10.11 9.30
C PRO A 98 16.33 -10.66 8.27
N MET A 99 15.88 -11.10 7.09
CA MET A 99 16.78 -11.58 6.02
C MET A 99 17.76 -10.50 5.56
N ALA A 100 17.29 -9.26 5.44
CA ALA A 100 18.11 -8.11 5.09
C ALA A 100 19.13 -7.79 6.18
N LYS A 101 18.72 -7.88 7.45
CA LYS A 101 19.61 -7.69 8.60
C LYS A 101 20.70 -8.77 8.66
N GLU A 102 20.36 -10.03 8.43
CA GLU A 102 21.31 -11.15 8.39
C GLU A 102 22.35 -10.98 7.28
N LYS A 103 21.95 -10.47 6.11
CA LYS A 103 22.87 -10.18 4.99
C LYS A 103 23.60 -8.84 5.11
N GLY A 104 23.44 -8.11 6.22
CA GLY A 104 24.10 -6.81 6.42
C GLY A 104 23.61 -5.70 5.49
N ILE A 105 22.40 -5.81 4.94
CA ILE A 105 21.81 -4.80 4.05
C ILE A 105 21.43 -3.57 4.87
N LYS A 106 21.71 -2.38 4.31
CA LYS A 106 21.41 -1.11 4.98
C LYS A 106 19.90 -0.97 5.22
N PRO A 107 19.47 -0.45 6.38
CA PRO A 107 18.05 -0.24 6.65
C PRO A 107 17.45 0.78 5.67
N PHE A 108 16.19 0.54 5.28
CA PHE A 108 15.40 1.46 4.47
C PHE A 108 15.22 2.81 5.21
N ARG A 109 15.51 3.92 4.53
CA ARG A 109 15.40 5.29 5.04
C ARG A 109 14.47 6.11 4.16
#